data_AF-A0A8D0S674-F1
#
_entry.id   AF-A0A8D0S674-F1
#
_cell.length_a   1.000
_cell.length_b   1.000
_cell.length_c   1.000
_cell.angle_alpha   90.00
_cell.angle_beta   90.00
_cell.angle_gamma   90.00
#
_symmetry.space_group_name_H-M   'P 1'
#
loop_
_entity.id
_entity.type
_entity.pdbx_description
1 polymer ?
#
loop_
_entity_poly.entity_id
_entity_poly.type
_entity_poly.pdbx_seq_one_letter_code
_entity_poly.pdbx_strand_id
1 'polypeptide(L)'
;VRPRIKPASSWWINLPVLNLTKDPLKTPGRLDHGTRTAFIHHREQVWKRCINIWRDVGVFGVLNEIANSEEEVFEWVKTASSWALALCRWASSLHGSLFPHLSLRSEDLIAEFAQVTNWSSCCLRVFAWHPHTNKFAVALLDDSIRVYNANSTIVPSLKHRLQRNVAALAWKPLSASVLAVACQSCILIWTLDPTSLSTRPSSGCAQVLSHPGHTPVTSLAWAPSGGRLLSASPVDAAILVWDVSTETCVPLPWFRGGGVTNLLWSPDGSKVLATTPSAVFRVWEAQMWTCERWPTLSGRCQTGCWSPDGSRLLFTVLGEPLIYSLLFPEHGEGKGCVGGAKSATIVADLSETTVQTPDGEERLGGEAHSMVWDPSGERLAVLMKGNPRVQNGKPVILLFRTRNSPVFELLPCGIIQGEPGAQAQLITFHPSFNKGALLSVCWSTGRIAHIPLYFVNAQFPRFSPVFGRTQEPPAGAGGSIHDLPLFTELSPVSAPWDPLPGPPPARAHSPHSHFQ
;
A
#
# COMPACT_ATOMS: atom_id res chain seq x y z
N VAL A 1 19.56 -15.94 -18.22
CA VAL A 1 18.52 -16.77 -17.56
C VAL A 1 18.30 -16.22 -16.16
N ARG A 2 17.24 -15.44 -15.92
CA ARG A 2 16.94 -14.92 -14.56
C ARG A 2 16.09 -15.96 -13.82
N PRO A 3 16.40 -16.35 -12.58
CA PRO A 3 15.65 -17.38 -11.87
C PRO A 3 14.25 -16.87 -11.52
N ARG A 4 13.22 -17.61 -11.94
CA ARG A 4 11.86 -17.45 -11.42
C ARG A 4 11.81 -18.04 -10.01
N ILE A 5 11.58 -17.21 -9.01
CA ILE A 5 11.43 -17.67 -7.64
C ILE A 5 9.97 -18.13 -7.49
N LYS A 6 9.74 -19.45 -7.55
CA LYS A 6 8.45 -20.03 -7.17
C LYS A 6 8.34 -20.02 -5.64
N PRO A 7 7.17 -19.69 -5.06
CA PRO A 7 6.99 -19.76 -3.62
C PRO A 7 7.20 -21.21 -3.14
N ALA A 8 8.29 -21.46 -2.42
CA ALA A 8 8.56 -22.76 -1.84
C ALA A 8 7.50 -23.10 -0.77
N SER A 9 7.15 -24.39 -0.66
CA SER A 9 6.23 -24.89 0.36
C SER A 9 6.75 -24.59 1.78
N SER A 10 5.90 -23.91 2.54
CA SER A 10 6.21 -23.29 3.83
C SER A 10 6.27 -24.31 4.97
N TRP A 11 7.44 -24.90 5.22
CA TRP A 11 7.66 -25.72 6.42
C TRP A 11 8.46 -24.99 7.51
N TRP A 12 8.96 -23.78 7.26
CA TRP A 12 9.94 -23.10 8.15
C TRP A 12 9.52 -21.71 8.66
N ILE A 13 8.32 -21.24 8.30
CA ILE A 13 7.78 -19.95 8.73
C ILE A 13 6.42 -20.18 9.39
N ASN A 14 6.33 -19.92 10.70
CA ASN A 14 5.08 -19.97 11.47
C ASN A 14 4.22 -18.72 11.21
N LEU A 15 3.94 -18.39 9.94
CA LEU A 15 3.00 -17.34 9.58
C LEU A 15 1.87 -17.94 8.74
N PRO A 16 0.61 -17.58 9.01
CA PRO A 16 -0.51 -18.15 8.30
C PRO A 16 -0.54 -17.65 6.84
N VAL A 17 -0.56 -18.58 5.89
CA VAL A 17 -0.97 -18.27 4.51
C VAL A 17 -2.49 -18.13 4.52
N LEU A 18 -2.98 -16.91 4.32
CA LEU A 18 -4.41 -16.61 4.38
C LEU A 18 -5.03 -16.70 2.99
N ASN A 19 -6.20 -17.33 2.88
CA ASN A 19 -7.05 -17.33 1.68
C ASN A 19 -8.37 -16.64 2.01
N LEU A 20 -8.56 -15.42 1.50
CA LEU A 20 -9.77 -14.62 1.72
C LEU A 20 -10.70 -14.73 0.51
N THR A 21 -11.81 -15.45 0.66
CA THR A 21 -12.84 -15.59 -0.39
C THR A 21 -13.69 -14.32 -0.51
N LYS A 22 -14.14 -13.98 -1.72
CA LYS A 22 -14.99 -12.81 -2.00
C LYS A 22 -16.44 -12.97 -1.53
N ASP A 23 -16.97 -14.19 -1.63
CA ASP A 23 -18.39 -14.49 -1.44
C ASP A 23 -19.05 -14.02 -0.11
N PRO A 24 -18.34 -13.92 1.04
CA PRO A 24 -18.95 -13.38 2.25
C PRO A 24 -18.90 -11.84 2.37
N LEU A 25 -18.20 -11.13 1.49
CA LEU A 25 -17.95 -9.68 1.64
C LEU A 25 -19.01 -8.87 0.89
N LYS A 26 -20.06 -8.43 1.58
CA LYS A 26 -21.03 -7.46 1.05
C LYS A 26 -20.54 -6.04 1.32
N THR A 27 -20.55 -5.19 0.31
CA THR A 27 -20.34 -3.74 0.49
C THR A 27 -21.46 -3.17 1.36
N PRO A 28 -21.17 -2.23 2.28
CA PRO A 28 -22.20 -1.61 3.10
C PRO A 28 -23.24 -0.92 2.21
N GLY A 29 -24.52 -1.28 2.43
CA GLY A 29 -25.64 -0.86 1.61
C GLY A 29 -25.79 0.65 1.50
N ARG A 30 -25.98 1.11 0.27
CA ARG A 30 -26.27 2.48 -0.13
C ARG A 30 -27.63 2.93 0.42
N LEU A 31 -27.63 3.87 1.37
CA LEU A 31 -28.83 4.60 1.76
C LEU A 31 -29.07 5.68 0.70
N ASP A 32 -29.91 5.37 -0.29
CA ASP A 32 -30.41 6.39 -1.22
C ASP A 32 -31.16 7.45 -0.41
N HIS A 33 -30.70 8.70 -0.48
CA HIS A 33 -31.44 9.88 -0.04
C HIS A 33 -32.58 10.17 -1.03
N GLY A 34 -33.53 9.25 -1.09
CA GLY A 34 -34.74 9.31 -1.91
C GLY A 34 -35.96 9.76 -1.09
N THR A 35 -35.85 10.79 -0.27
CA THR A 35 -37.01 11.40 0.40
C THR A 35 -36.84 12.91 0.43
N ARG A 36 -36.94 13.54 -0.75
CA ARG A 36 -37.04 15.01 -0.81
C ARG A 36 -38.07 15.52 -1.82
N THR A 37 -39.02 14.68 -2.23
CA THR A 37 -40.05 15.09 -3.19
C THR A 37 -41.43 14.61 -2.74
N ALA A 38 -41.99 15.32 -1.77
CA ALA A 38 -43.44 15.37 -1.54
C ALA A 38 -43.76 16.62 -0.70
N PHE A 39 -43.57 17.80 -1.28
CA PHE A 39 -44.15 19.03 -0.73
C PHE A 39 -45.00 19.70 -1.80
N ILE A 40 -46.24 19.99 -1.41
CA ILE A 40 -47.22 20.74 -2.21
C ILE A 40 -46.63 22.14 -2.44
N HIS A 41 -46.57 22.57 -3.70
CA HIS A 41 -46.04 23.87 -4.07
C HIS A 41 -46.91 24.99 -3.47
N HIS A 42 -46.46 25.57 -2.36
CA HIS A 42 -46.96 26.85 -1.88
C HIS A 42 -46.17 27.96 -2.58
N ARG A 43 -46.85 28.94 -3.20
CA ARG A 43 -46.21 30.08 -3.88
C ARG A 43 -45.56 30.98 -2.83
N GLU A 44 -44.31 30.68 -2.45
CA GLU A 44 -43.51 31.56 -1.61
C GLU A 44 -42.85 32.65 -2.46
N GLN A 45 -42.80 33.88 -1.93
CA GLN A 45 -42.10 35.03 -2.53
C GLN A 45 -40.61 34.70 -2.77
N VAL A 46 -40.04 35.17 -3.88
CA VAL A 46 -38.65 34.92 -4.32
C VAL A 46 -37.62 35.13 -3.20
N TRP A 47 -37.78 36.16 -2.38
CA TRP A 47 -36.84 36.47 -1.28
C TRP A 47 -36.84 35.42 -0.18
N LYS A 48 -37.99 34.81 0.11
CA LYS A 48 -38.08 33.72 1.09
C LYS A 48 -37.39 32.45 0.58
N ARG A 49 -37.50 32.17 -0.72
CA ARG A 49 -36.76 31.07 -1.38
C ARG A 49 -35.25 31.34 -1.37
N CYS A 50 -34.83 32.56 -1.69
CA CYS A 50 -33.43 32.94 -1.65
C CYS A 50 -32.82 32.76 -0.25
N ILE A 51 -33.54 33.14 0.82
CA ILE A 51 -33.07 32.95 2.20
C ILE A 51 -32.94 31.45 2.54
N ASN A 52 -33.93 30.63 2.15
CA ASN A 52 -33.87 29.18 2.36
C ASN A 52 -32.74 28.52 1.55
N ILE A 53 -32.55 28.92 0.30
CA ILE A 53 -31.49 28.40 -0.57
C ILE A 53 -30.11 28.90 -0.12
N TRP A 54 -29.99 30.13 0.39
CA TRP A 54 -28.74 30.61 0.99
C TRP A 54 -28.33 29.75 2.17
N ARG A 55 -29.29 29.35 3.00
CA ARG A 55 -29.05 28.47 4.14
C ARG A 55 -28.67 27.04 3.71
N ASP A 56 -29.31 26.51 2.67
CA ASP A 56 -29.18 25.10 2.29
C ASP A 56 -28.06 24.85 1.25
N VAL A 57 -27.82 25.77 0.32
CA VAL A 57 -26.91 25.64 -0.84
C VAL A 57 -25.87 26.76 -0.90
N GLY A 58 -26.07 27.87 -0.18
CA GLY A 58 -25.17 29.02 -0.18
C GLY A 58 -25.41 30.00 -1.32
N VAL A 59 -24.47 30.93 -1.50
CA VAL A 59 -24.59 32.10 -2.40
C VAL A 59 -24.80 31.69 -3.87
N PHE A 60 -24.21 30.58 -4.33
CA PHE A 60 -24.37 30.09 -5.69
C PHE A 60 -25.82 29.69 -6.01
N GLY A 61 -26.49 29.04 -5.06
CA GLY A 61 -27.90 28.67 -5.20
C GLY A 61 -28.80 29.91 -5.25
N VAL A 62 -28.50 30.93 -4.44
CA VAL A 62 -29.23 32.21 -4.44
C VAL A 62 -29.11 32.92 -5.79
N LEU A 63 -27.88 33.03 -6.31
CA LEU A 63 -27.63 33.65 -7.60
C LEU A 63 -28.39 32.92 -8.72
N ASN A 64 -28.42 31.58 -8.68
CA ASN A 64 -29.13 30.76 -9.66
C ASN A 64 -30.66 30.89 -9.56
N GLU A 65 -31.22 31.04 -8.37
CA GLU A 65 -32.65 31.30 -8.18
C GLU A 65 -33.04 32.70 -8.68
N ILE A 66 -32.23 33.73 -8.38
CA ILE A 66 -32.46 35.11 -8.82
C ILE A 66 -32.39 35.22 -10.34
N ALA A 67 -31.39 34.59 -10.96
CA ALA A 67 -31.21 34.61 -12.41
C ALA A 67 -32.35 33.94 -13.20
N ASN A 68 -33.05 32.96 -12.60
CA ASN A 68 -34.13 32.21 -13.24
C ASN A 68 -35.54 32.61 -12.77
N SER A 69 -35.65 33.64 -11.92
CA SER A 69 -36.94 34.07 -11.38
C SER A 69 -37.79 34.83 -12.43
N GLU A 70 -39.05 34.40 -12.60
CA GLU A 70 -40.03 35.07 -13.48
C GLU A 70 -40.76 36.24 -12.79
N GLU A 71 -40.70 36.33 -11.46
CA GLU A 71 -41.33 37.41 -10.67
C GLU A 71 -40.47 38.71 -10.66
N GLU A 72 -41.07 39.82 -10.20
CA GLU A 72 -40.58 41.21 -10.23
C GLU A 72 -39.25 41.45 -9.47
N VAL A 73 -38.15 40.93 -10.00
CA VAL A 73 -36.78 41.33 -9.62
C VAL A 73 -36.27 42.33 -10.64
N PHE A 74 -35.67 43.42 -10.18
CA PHE A 74 -35.09 44.46 -11.06
C PHE A 74 -34.12 43.85 -12.09
N GLU A 75 -34.25 44.27 -13.35
CA GLU A 75 -33.52 43.70 -14.49
C GLU A 75 -31.98 43.76 -14.35
N TRP A 76 -31.47 44.82 -13.71
CA TRP A 76 -30.04 44.96 -13.41
C TRP A 76 -29.54 43.92 -12.39
N VAL A 77 -30.40 43.45 -11.48
CA VAL A 77 -30.06 42.40 -10.50
C VAL A 77 -30.02 41.04 -11.19
N LYS A 78 -30.94 40.77 -12.13
CA LYS A 78 -30.93 39.54 -12.93
C LYS A 78 -29.65 39.44 -13.76
N THR A 79 -29.30 40.51 -14.47
CA THR A 79 -28.06 40.59 -15.26
C THR A 79 -26.81 40.52 -14.39
N ALA A 80 -26.75 41.23 -13.24
CA ALA A 80 -25.63 41.09 -12.32
C ALA A 80 -25.47 39.66 -11.77
N SER A 81 -26.59 39.00 -11.42
CA SER A 81 -26.58 37.62 -10.95
C SER A 81 -26.15 36.63 -12.03
N SER A 82 -26.55 36.84 -13.30
CA SER A 82 -26.16 35.98 -14.41
C SER A 82 -24.67 36.11 -14.76
N TRP A 83 -24.13 37.33 -14.71
CA TRP A 83 -22.69 37.58 -14.84
C TRP A 83 -21.90 36.97 -13.67
N ALA A 84 -22.38 37.12 -12.44
CA ALA A 84 -21.78 36.48 -11.27
C ALA A 84 -21.80 34.94 -11.40
N LEU A 85 -22.90 34.35 -11.87
CA LEU A 85 -22.98 32.92 -12.15
C LEU A 85 -22.04 32.49 -13.27
N ALA A 86 -21.93 33.27 -14.35
CA ALA A 86 -21.00 32.99 -15.44
C ALA A 86 -19.55 33.02 -14.94
N LEU A 87 -19.19 34.00 -14.10
CA LEU A 87 -17.89 34.08 -13.46
C LEU A 87 -17.66 32.90 -12.50
N CYS A 88 -18.65 32.54 -11.68
CA CYS A 88 -18.56 31.38 -10.79
C CYS A 88 -18.42 30.08 -11.58
N ARG A 89 -19.16 29.89 -12.68
CA ARG A 89 -19.08 28.72 -13.57
C ARG A 89 -17.73 28.65 -14.29
N TRP A 90 -17.22 29.80 -14.74
CA TRP A 90 -15.90 29.91 -15.32
C TRP A 90 -14.82 29.58 -14.28
N ALA A 91 -14.91 30.15 -13.08
CA ALA A 91 -13.99 29.86 -11.99
C ALA A 91 -14.05 28.39 -11.57
N SER A 92 -15.23 27.78 -11.48
CA SER A 92 -15.38 26.34 -11.19
C SER A 92 -14.86 25.47 -12.32
N SER A 93 -15.03 25.88 -13.58
CA SER A 93 -14.49 25.19 -14.75
C SER A 93 -12.96 25.26 -14.77
N LEU A 94 -12.38 26.42 -14.49
CA LEU A 94 -10.94 26.57 -14.31
C LEU A 94 -10.42 25.75 -13.14
N HIS A 95 -11.11 25.76 -12.00
CA HIS A 95 -10.72 24.97 -10.83
C HIS A 95 -10.79 23.47 -11.10
N GLY A 96 -11.84 22.99 -11.78
CA GLY A 96 -11.98 21.60 -12.20
C GLY A 96 -10.96 21.18 -13.27
N SER A 97 -10.55 22.10 -14.14
CA SER A 97 -9.46 21.88 -15.11
C SER A 97 -8.10 21.78 -14.43
N LEU A 98 -7.84 22.63 -13.43
CA LEU A 98 -6.59 22.60 -12.66
C LEU A 98 -6.51 21.40 -11.71
N PHE A 99 -7.65 20.94 -11.20
CA PHE A 99 -7.74 19.83 -10.25
C PHE A 99 -8.83 18.84 -10.67
N PRO A 100 -8.57 18.04 -11.73
CA PRO A 100 -9.56 17.10 -12.26
C PRO A 100 -10.01 16.07 -11.21
N HIS A 101 -9.13 15.70 -10.28
CA HIS A 101 -9.44 14.73 -9.23
C HIS A 101 -10.55 15.22 -8.28
N LEU A 102 -10.72 16.54 -8.10
CA LEU A 102 -11.78 17.08 -7.22
C LEU A 102 -13.20 16.87 -7.78
N SER A 103 -13.32 16.53 -9.05
CA SER A 103 -14.61 16.17 -9.67
C SER A 103 -15.06 14.74 -9.34
N LEU A 104 -14.14 13.90 -8.86
CA LEU A 104 -14.39 12.50 -8.54
C LEU A 104 -15.14 12.36 -7.21
N ARG A 105 -15.91 11.28 -7.09
CA ARG A 105 -16.53 10.90 -5.81
C ARG A 105 -15.45 10.43 -4.84
N SER A 106 -15.75 10.46 -3.53
CA SER A 106 -14.79 10.03 -2.51
C SER A 106 -14.31 8.59 -2.69
N GLU A 107 -15.16 7.69 -3.20
CA GLU A 107 -14.78 6.29 -3.47
C GLU A 107 -13.78 6.17 -4.61
N ASP A 108 -14.02 6.90 -5.70
CA ASP A 108 -13.14 6.92 -6.86
C ASP A 108 -11.80 7.58 -6.50
N LEU A 109 -11.83 8.64 -5.68
CA LEU A 109 -10.63 9.26 -5.11
C LEU A 109 -9.82 8.25 -4.29
N ILE A 110 -10.46 7.51 -3.38
CA ILE A 110 -9.76 6.50 -2.58
C ILE A 110 -9.19 5.42 -3.51
N ALA A 111 -9.96 4.96 -4.49
CA ALA A 111 -9.49 3.94 -5.43
C ALA A 111 -8.30 4.40 -6.27
N GLU A 112 -8.24 5.67 -6.65
CA GLU A 112 -7.16 6.26 -7.44
C GLU A 112 -5.84 6.40 -6.67
N PHE A 113 -5.93 6.73 -5.37
CA PHE A 113 -4.77 6.99 -4.51
C PHE A 113 -4.45 5.86 -3.52
N ALA A 114 -5.18 4.75 -3.57
CA ALA A 114 -4.93 3.59 -2.73
C ALA A 114 -3.58 2.92 -3.07
N GLN A 115 -2.95 2.34 -2.06
CA GLN A 115 -1.74 1.54 -2.24
C GLN A 115 -2.00 0.24 -3.02
N VAL A 116 -3.23 -0.28 -2.98
CA VAL A 116 -3.66 -1.48 -3.71
C VAL A 116 -3.98 -1.13 -5.16
N THR A 117 -3.53 -1.96 -6.12
CA THR A 117 -3.73 -1.71 -7.57
C THR A 117 -5.20 -1.68 -7.98
N ASN A 118 -6.06 -2.56 -7.44
CA ASN A 118 -7.50 -2.61 -7.75
C ASN A 118 -8.37 -2.49 -6.50
N TRP A 119 -8.35 -1.34 -5.83
CA TRP A 119 -9.02 -1.14 -4.53
C TRP A 119 -10.54 -1.44 -4.54
N SER A 120 -11.25 -1.15 -5.63
CA SER A 120 -12.72 -1.32 -5.71
C SER A 120 -13.19 -2.78 -5.80
N SER A 121 -12.36 -3.67 -6.34
CA SER A 121 -12.73 -5.05 -6.63
C SER A 121 -11.91 -6.10 -5.86
N CYS A 122 -10.84 -5.68 -5.19
CA CYS A 122 -10.00 -6.57 -4.40
C CYS A 122 -10.69 -6.95 -3.08
N CYS A 123 -10.51 -8.20 -2.63
CA CYS A 123 -10.99 -8.65 -1.31
C CYS A 123 -10.33 -7.87 -0.16
N LEU A 124 -9.11 -7.41 -0.41
CA LEU A 124 -8.23 -6.75 0.54
C LEU A 124 -8.06 -5.28 0.10
N ARG A 125 -8.36 -4.36 1.01
CA ARG A 125 -8.19 -2.92 0.79
C ARG A 125 -6.81 -2.44 1.23
N VAL A 126 -6.34 -2.93 2.38
CA VAL A 126 -5.08 -2.49 2.99
C VAL A 126 -4.46 -3.63 3.79
N PHE A 127 -3.14 -3.68 3.83
CA PHE A 127 -2.35 -4.57 4.68
C PHE A 127 -1.30 -3.74 5.42
N ALA A 128 -1.10 -3.97 6.71
CA ALA A 128 -0.08 -3.28 7.50
C ALA A 128 0.58 -4.21 8.54
N TRP A 129 1.90 -4.35 8.46
CA TRP A 129 2.73 -4.99 9.48
C TRP A 129 2.87 -4.09 10.71
N HIS A 130 2.89 -4.71 11.88
CA HIS A 130 3.30 -4.05 13.10
C HIS A 130 4.82 -3.87 13.12
N PRO A 131 5.36 -2.67 13.43
CA PRO A 131 6.80 -2.37 13.33
C PRO A 131 7.71 -3.32 14.13
N HIS A 132 7.29 -3.69 15.34
CA HIS A 132 8.14 -4.45 16.28
C HIS A 132 7.67 -5.87 16.59
N THR A 133 6.52 -6.32 16.06
CA THR A 133 5.94 -7.62 16.42
C THR A 133 5.48 -8.38 15.19
N ASN A 134 5.40 -9.70 15.26
CA ASN A 134 4.91 -10.57 14.17
C ASN A 134 3.37 -10.55 14.11
N LYS A 135 2.82 -9.34 14.04
CA LYS A 135 1.40 -9.02 14.00
C LYS A 135 1.14 -8.18 12.75
N PHE A 136 0.00 -8.41 12.10
CA PHE A 136 -0.40 -7.57 10.98
C PHE A 136 -1.91 -7.37 10.97
N ALA A 137 -2.33 -6.23 10.43
CA ALA A 137 -3.73 -5.90 10.21
C ALA A 137 -4.05 -5.99 8.72
N VAL A 138 -5.25 -6.48 8.41
CA VAL A 138 -5.78 -6.59 7.06
C VAL A 138 -7.16 -5.95 7.04
N ALA A 139 -7.34 -4.92 6.21
CA ALA A 139 -8.65 -4.36 5.91
C ALA A 139 -9.26 -5.10 4.72
N LEU A 140 -10.49 -5.56 4.90
CA LEU A 140 -11.25 -6.30 3.89
C LEU A 140 -12.22 -5.38 3.14
N LEU A 141 -12.80 -5.90 2.05
CA LEU A 141 -13.79 -5.18 1.22
C LEU A 141 -15.06 -4.78 1.98
N ASP A 142 -15.46 -5.55 3.01
CA ASP A 142 -16.60 -5.23 3.89
C ASP A 142 -16.27 -4.16 4.96
N ASP A 143 -15.14 -3.47 4.78
CA ASP A 143 -14.53 -2.51 5.70
C ASP A 143 -14.19 -3.10 7.08
N SER A 144 -14.25 -4.42 7.27
CA SER A 144 -13.79 -5.05 8.51
C SER A 144 -12.27 -5.15 8.54
N ILE A 145 -11.69 -4.90 9.71
CA ILE A 145 -10.25 -5.07 9.90
C ILE A 145 -10.02 -6.32 10.72
N ARG A 146 -9.18 -7.22 10.22
CA ARG A 146 -8.76 -8.42 10.95
C ARG A 146 -7.31 -8.28 11.36
N VAL A 147 -7.02 -8.59 12.62
CA VAL A 147 -5.67 -8.56 13.16
C VAL A 147 -5.19 -9.99 13.35
N TYR A 148 -4.09 -10.34 12.69
CA TYR A 148 -3.47 -11.65 12.76
C TYR A 148 -2.17 -11.56 13.56
N ASN A 149 -1.90 -12.60 14.34
CA ASN A 149 -0.67 -12.75 15.11
C ASN A 149 -0.21 -14.20 14.96
N ALA A 150 1.08 -14.42 14.68
CA ALA A 150 1.65 -15.76 14.56
C ALA A 150 1.40 -16.64 15.80
N ASN A 151 1.36 -16.01 16.98
CA ASN A 151 1.29 -16.72 18.26
C ASN A 151 -0.14 -16.88 18.79
N SER A 152 -1.16 -16.33 18.11
CA SER A 152 -2.55 -16.37 18.57
C SER A 152 -3.45 -17.02 17.53
N THR A 153 -4.30 -17.94 17.97
CA THR A 153 -5.37 -18.53 17.16
C THR A 153 -6.58 -17.59 17.02
N ILE A 154 -6.69 -16.61 17.92
CA ILE A 154 -7.77 -15.63 17.93
C ILE A 154 -7.43 -14.52 16.94
N VAL A 155 -8.37 -14.24 16.05
CA VAL A 155 -8.29 -13.16 15.06
C VAL A 155 -9.33 -12.09 15.41
N PRO A 156 -8.94 -11.01 16.12
CA PRO A 156 -9.84 -9.90 16.40
C PRO A 156 -10.36 -9.27 15.11
N SER A 157 -11.66 -9.01 15.05
CA SER A 157 -12.33 -8.27 13.99
C SER A 157 -12.81 -6.92 14.49
N LEU A 158 -12.22 -5.85 13.96
CA LEU A 158 -12.54 -4.47 14.30
C LEU A 158 -13.64 -3.96 13.36
N LYS A 159 -14.75 -3.51 13.94
CA LYS A 159 -15.87 -2.90 13.23
C LYS A 159 -16.37 -1.68 14.00
N HIS A 160 -16.58 -0.58 13.29
CA HIS A 160 -17.16 0.63 13.83
C HIS A 160 -18.12 1.26 12.81
N ARG A 161 -19.17 1.96 13.25
CA ARG A 161 -20.20 2.51 12.33
C ARG A 161 -19.65 3.51 11.31
N LEU A 162 -18.57 4.20 11.68
CA LEU A 162 -17.89 5.21 10.85
C LEU A 162 -16.75 4.62 10.00
N GLN A 163 -16.44 3.33 10.17
CA GLN A 163 -15.40 2.63 9.42
C GLN A 163 -15.91 2.28 8.03
N ARG A 164 -15.92 3.27 7.13
CA ARG A 164 -16.38 3.14 5.74
C ARG A 164 -15.25 3.45 4.78
N ASN A 165 -15.12 2.63 3.75
CA ASN A 165 -14.14 2.76 2.69
C ASN A 165 -12.73 2.95 3.26
N VAL A 166 -12.22 1.92 3.93
CA VAL A 166 -10.90 1.97 4.57
C VAL A 166 -9.80 2.15 3.52
N ALA A 167 -9.03 3.24 3.64
CA ALA A 167 -8.03 3.64 2.65
C ALA A 167 -6.59 3.31 3.09
N ALA A 168 -6.28 3.48 4.38
CA ALA A 168 -4.95 3.18 4.94
C ALA A 168 -5.01 2.67 6.37
N LEU A 169 -3.97 1.93 6.78
CA LEU A 169 -3.78 1.38 8.12
C LEU A 169 -2.35 1.70 8.56
N ALA A 170 -2.18 2.18 9.79
CA ALA A 170 -0.86 2.47 10.34
C ALA A 170 -0.80 2.11 11.82
N TRP A 171 0.06 1.16 12.17
CA TRP A 171 0.35 0.82 13.57
C TRP A 171 1.19 1.91 14.21
N LYS A 172 0.88 2.26 15.46
CA LYS A 172 1.69 3.19 16.24
C LYS A 172 3.03 2.54 16.59
N PRO A 173 4.18 3.11 16.17
CA PRO A 173 5.49 2.63 16.59
C PRO A 173 5.63 2.70 18.11
N LEU A 174 6.49 1.84 18.68
CA LEU A 174 6.74 1.75 20.12
C LEU A 174 5.50 1.45 20.99
N SER A 175 4.35 1.14 20.38
CA SER A 175 3.15 0.65 21.06
C SER A 175 2.77 -0.70 20.46
N ALA A 176 2.37 -1.64 21.31
CA ALA A 176 1.91 -2.95 20.86
C ALA A 176 0.41 -2.96 20.47
N SER A 177 -0.35 -1.97 20.92
CA SER A 177 -1.82 -2.04 20.97
C SER A 177 -2.52 -1.07 20.02
N VAL A 178 -1.87 0.00 19.59
CA VAL A 178 -2.56 1.09 18.90
C VAL A 178 -2.48 0.97 17.37
N LEU A 179 -3.64 0.98 16.72
CA LEU A 179 -3.78 0.96 15.25
C LEU A 179 -4.59 2.18 14.80
N ALA A 180 -4.01 3.00 13.91
CA ALA A 180 -4.73 4.06 13.22
C ALA A 180 -5.32 3.55 11.90
N VAL A 181 -6.55 3.94 11.63
CA VAL A 181 -7.33 3.52 10.47
C VAL A 181 -7.87 4.76 9.76
N ALA A 182 -7.55 4.93 8.49
CA ALA A 182 -8.12 5.98 7.66
C ALA A 182 -9.40 5.48 7.02
N CYS A 183 -10.48 6.21 7.27
CA CYS A 183 -11.78 6.00 6.68
C CYS A 183 -12.17 7.22 5.84
N GLN A 184 -13.22 7.08 5.05
CA GLN A 184 -13.69 8.16 4.18
C GLN A 184 -13.99 9.47 4.92
N SER A 185 -14.57 9.42 6.12
CA SER A 185 -15.00 10.63 6.83
C SER A 185 -14.17 10.98 8.07
N CYS A 186 -13.33 10.06 8.54
CA CYS A 186 -12.63 10.21 9.82
C CYS A 186 -11.44 9.26 9.90
N ILE A 187 -10.66 9.43 10.96
CA ILE A 187 -9.59 8.53 11.37
C ILE A 187 -10.05 7.84 12.64
N LEU A 188 -9.92 6.53 12.70
CA LEU A 188 -10.21 5.74 13.89
C LEU A 188 -8.91 5.26 14.52
N ILE A 189 -8.71 5.56 15.81
CA ILE A 189 -7.61 5.03 16.59
C ILE A 189 -8.15 3.89 17.45
N TRP A 190 -7.73 2.67 17.13
CA TRP A 190 -8.09 1.47 17.87
C TRP A 190 -7.04 1.15 18.92
N THR A 191 -7.47 0.92 20.15
CA THR A 191 -6.65 0.37 21.23
C THR A 191 -6.97 -1.12 21.38
N LEU A 192 -6.00 -1.96 21.06
CA LEU A 192 -6.11 -3.42 21.08
C LEU A 192 -5.24 -3.99 22.20
N ASP A 193 -5.87 -4.42 23.27
CA ASP A 193 -5.14 -5.06 24.35
C ASP A 193 -4.46 -6.35 23.83
N PRO A 194 -3.12 -6.47 23.94
CA PRO A 194 -2.38 -7.60 23.37
C PRO A 194 -2.70 -8.93 24.06
N THR A 195 -3.26 -8.88 25.27
CA THR A 195 -3.68 -10.01 26.09
C THR A 195 -5.17 -10.32 25.95
N SER A 196 -5.93 -9.48 25.24
CA SER A 196 -7.37 -9.68 25.12
C SER A 196 -7.67 -10.86 24.20
N LEU A 197 -8.42 -11.82 24.73
CA LEU A 197 -8.96 -12.97 23.99
C LEU A 197 -10.24 -12.59 23.21
N SER A 198 -10.60 -11.31 23.15
CA SER A 198 -11.80 -10.89 22.46
C SER A 198 -11.63 -10.97 20.94
N THR A 199 -12.49 -11.75 20.31
CA THR A 199 -12.63 -11.82 18.85
C THR A 199 -13.25 -10.55 18.26
N ARG A 200 -13.92 -9.73 19.07
CA ARG A 200 -14.57 -8.47 18.65
C ARG A 200 -14.41 -7.41 19.73
N PRO A 201 -13.37 -6.56 19.65
CA PRO A 201 -13.25 -5.44 20.58
C PRO A 201 -14.46 -4.52 20.46
N SER A 202 -14.85 -3.93 21.58
CA SER A 202 -16.00 -3.02 21.63
C SER A 202 -15.74 -1.75 20.82
N SER A 203 -16.80 -1.10 20.34
CA SER A 203 -16.68 0.21 19.68
C SER A 203 -16.09 1.29 20.59
N GLY A 204 -16.15 1.12 21.92
CA GLY A 204 -15.52 2.02 22.89
C GLY A 204 -14.00 1.95 22.91
N CYS A 205 -13.39 0.92 22.30
CA CYS A 205 -11.95 0.82 22.09
C CYS A 205 -11.47 1.64 20.87
N ALA A 206 -12.38 2.35 20.20
CA ALA A 206 -12.08 3.20 19.06
C ALA A 206 -12.32 4.67 19.41
N GLN A 207 -11.28 5.48 19.29
CA GLN A 207 -11.34 6.94 19.37
C GLN A 207 -11.50 7.51 17.95
N VAL A 208 -12.37 8.51 17.80
CA VAL A 208 -12.68 9.11 16.49
C VAL A 208 -12.00 10.46 16.37
N LEU A 209 -11.19 10.63 15.34
CA LEU A 209 -10.55 11.90 14.99
C LEU A 209 -11.10 12.38 13.64
N SER A 210 -11.57 13.61 13.57
CA SER A 210 -12.14 14.20 12.34
C SER A 210 -11.87 15.69 12.26
N HIS A 211 -11.63 16.19 11.05
CA HIS A 211 -11.46 17.62 10.78
C HIS A 211 -12.35 18.03 9.60
N PRO A 212 -13.05 19.18 9.67
CA PRO A 212 -13.94 19.62 8.61
C PRO A 212 -13.17 19.82 7.30
N GLY A 213 -13.72 19.34 6.19
CA GLY A 213 -13.10 19.42 4.86
C GLY A 213 -11.99 18.39 4.59
N HIS A 214 -11.51 17.66 5.60
CA HIS A 214 -10.44 16.66 5.46
C HIS A 214 -10.99 15.26 5.09
N THR A 215 -11.70 15.18 3.96
CA THR A 215 -12.36 13.95 3.50
C THR A 215 -12.27 13.81 1.97
N PRO A 216 -11.90 12.64 1.42
CA PRO A 216 -11.53 11.40 2.10
C PRO A 216 -10.10 11.38 2.65
N VAL A 217 -9.87 10.70 3.78
CA VAL A 217 -8.51 10.46 4.29
C VAL A 217 -7.92 9.26 3.54
N THR A 218 -6.88 9.49 2.75
CA THR A 218 -6.26 8.43 1.91
C THR A 218 -4.98 7.87 2.48
N SER A 219 -4.24 8.64 3.29
CA SER A 219 -2.95 8.22 3.83
C SER A 219 -2.78 8.60 5.29
N LEU A 220 -2.13 7.70 6.04
CA LEU A 220 -1.74 7.86 7.43
C LEU A 220 -0.28 7.51 7.62
N ALA A 221 0.43 8.31 8.40
CA ALA A 221 1.83 8.05 8.70
C ALA A 221 2.15 8.44 10.15
N TRP A 222 2.46 7.45 10.98
CA TRP A 222 2.97 7.69 12.33
C TRP A 222 4.42 8.15 12.27
N ALA A 223 4.77 9.12 13.11
CA ALA A 223 6.16 9.44 13.37
C ALA A 223 6.87 8.19 13.95
N PRO A 224 8.15 7.92 13.60
CA PRO A 224 8.91 6.80 14.15
C PRO A 224 9.00 6.82 15.69
N SER A 225 8.93 8.02 16.29
CA SER A 225 8.86 8.20 17.75
C SER A 225 7.52 7.79 18.37
N GLY A 226 6.49 7.53 17.56
CA GLY A 226 5.12 7.20 18.00
C GLY A 226 4.34 8.37 18.61
N GLY A 227 4.92 9.57 18.70
CA GLY A 227 4.27 10.70 19.36
C GLY A 227 3.20 11.41 18.54
N ARG A 228 3.31 11.39 17.20
CA ARG A 228 2.44 12.15 16.29
C ARG A 228 1.96 11.27 15.14
N LEU A 229 0.73 11.50 14.70
CA LEU A 229 0.14 10.86 13.52
C LEU A 229 -0.11 11.93 12.46
N LEU A 230 0.30 11.69 11.22
CA LEU A 230 -0.03 12.54 10.10
C LEU A 230 -1.19 11.95 9.30
N SER A 231 -2.08 12.82 8.83
CA SER A 231 -3.13 12.46 7.87
C SER A 231 -3.11 13.35 6.64
N ALA A 232 -3.50 12.74 5.52
CA ALA A 232 -3.60 13.40 4.23
C ALA A 232 -4.91 13.07 3.53
N SER A 233 -5.41 14.07 2.80
CA SER A 233 -6.59 13.99 1.94
C SER A 233 -6.25 14.59 0.58
N PRO A 234 -6.66 13.98 -0.55
CA PRO A 234 -6.46 14.54 -1.88
C PRO A 234 -7.23 15.85 -2.13
N VAL A 235 -8.25 16.10 -1.31
CA VAL A 235 -9.13 17.28 -1.40
C VAL A 235 -8.64 18.41 -0.53
N ASP A 236 -8.15 18.11 0.67
CA ASP A 236 -7.62 19.10 1.59
C ASP A 236 -6.17 19.42 1.24
N ALA A 237 -5.86 20.71 1.13
CA ALA A 237 -4.49 21.14 0.95
C ALA A 237 -3.67 20.77 2.20
N ALA A 238 -4.20 20.92 3.41
CA ALA A 238 -3.42 20.77 4.63
C ALA A 238 -3.02 19.31 4.92
N ILE A 239 -1.81 19.15 5.44
CA ILE A 239 -1.44 17.94 6.19
C ILE A 239 -1.86 18.19 7.64
N LEU A 240 -2.63 17.29 8.22
CA LEU A 240 -2.99 17.40 9.62
C LEU A 240 -2.02 16.60 10.49
N VAL A 241 -1.47 17.26 11.50
CA VAL A 241 -0.65 16.65 12.55
C VAL A 241 -1.54 16.42 13.75
N TRP A 242 -1.75 15.15 14.09
CA TRP A 242 -2.55 14.73 15.22
C TRP A 242 -1.65 14.36 16.39
N ASP A 243 -1.94 14.94 17.55
CA ASP A 243 -1.53 14.39 18.82
C ASP A 243 -2.68 13.55 19.37
N VAL A 244 -2.53 12.23 19.24
CA VAL A 244 -3.55 11.26 19.61
C VAL A 244 -3.81 11.25 21.13
N SER A 245 -2.83 11.64 21.94
CA SER A 245 -2.98 11.66 23.40
C SER A 245 -3.80 12.84 23.91
N THR A 246 -3.67 14.00 23.27
CA THR A 246 -4.39 15.24 23.62
C THR A 246 -5.62 15.47 22.75
N GLU A 247 -5.86 14.61 21.76
CA GLU A 247 -6.91 14.74 20.74
C GLU A 247 -6.83 16.04 19.93
N THR A 248 -5.65 16.67 19.92
CA THR A 248 -5.44 17.93 19.21
C THR A 248 -4.98 17.69 17.79
N CYS A 249 -5.39 18.58 16.89
CA CYS A 249 -4.91 18.61 15.52
C CYS A 249 -4.33 19.98 15.20
N VAL A 250 -3.20 19.98 14.50
CA VAL A 250 -2.56 21.18 13.98
C VAL A 250 -2.45 21.03 12.46
N PRO A 251 -3.12 21.88 11.68
CA PRO A 251 -2.96 21.89 10.24
C PRO A 251 -1.62 22.53 9.86
N LEU A 252 -0.82 21.83 9.07
CA LEU A 252 0.38 22.39 8.48
C LEU A 252 0.00 23.13 7.18
N PRO A 253 0.40 24.40 7.03
CA PRO A 253 0.02 25.20 5.88
C PRO A 253 0.65 24.64 4.61
N TRP A 254 -0.17 24.05 3.75
CA TRP A 254 0.25 23.51 2.47
C TRP A 254 -0.05 24.50 1.35
N PHE A 255 0.98 25.15 0.84
CA PHE A 255 0.82 26.23 -0.13
C PHE A 255 0.83 25.74 -1.57
N ARG A 256 -0.34 25.55 -2.21
CA ARG A 256 -0.48 25.33 -3.68
C ARG A 256 -0.01 23.94 -4.16
N GLY A 257 -0.91 23.20 -4.81
CA GLY A 257 -0.61 21.90 -5.43
C GLY A 257 -1.76 20.88 -5.50
N GLY A 258 -2.99 21.26 -5.12
CA GLY A 258 -4.02 20.26 -4.81
C GLY A 258 -3.66 19.53 -3.52
N GLY A 259 -4.56 18.70 -2.99
CA GLY A 259 -4.36 18.04 -1.71
C GLY A 259 -3.20 17.06 -1.67
N VAL A 260 -3.09 16.30 -0.59
CA VAL A 260 -1.99 15.36 -0.33
C VAL A 260 -2.48 13.92 -0.48
N THR A 261 -1.73 13.10 -1.20
CA THR A 261 -2.16 11.74 -1.56
C THR A 261 -1.49 10.68 -0.70
N ASN A 262 -0.17 10.73 -0.55
CA ASN A 262 0.62 9.84 0.30
C ASN A 262 1.54 10.62 1.24
N LEU A 263 1.77 10.04 2.42
CA LEU A 263 2.68 10.54 3.44
C LEU A 263 3.62 9.42 3.88
N LEU A 264 4.93 9.68 3.89
CA LEU A 264 5.94 8.72 4.31
C LEU A 264 7.01 9.39 5.17
N TRP A 265 7.14 8.95 6.41
CA TRP A 265 8.23 9.34 7.30
C TRP A 265 9.54 8.70 6.88
N SER A 266 10.63 9.45 7.00
CA SER A 266 11.96 8.87 7.01
C SER A 266 12.15 8.03 8.28
N PRO A 267 12.96 6.95 8.26
CA PRO A 267 13.14 6.07 9.42
C PRO A 267 13.71 6.76 10.66
N ASP A 268 14.52 7.80 10.47
CA ASP A 268 15.08 8.65 11.52
C ASP A 268 14.07 9.65 12.11
N GLY A 269 12.91 9.83 11.45
CA GLY A 269 11.88 10.79 11.86
C GLY A 269 12.24 12.25 11.61
N SER A 270 13.29 12.54 10.82
CA SER A 270 13.69 13.91 10.51
C SER A 270 12.90 14.53 9.36
N LYS A 271 12.42 13.72 8.42
CA LYS A 271 11.78 14.15 7.17
C LYS A 271 10.47 13.41 6.89
N VAL A 272 9.60 14.06 6.11
CA VAL A 272 8.34 13.50 5.63
C VAL A 272 8.19 13.77 4.15
N LEU A 273 8.05 12.72 3.34
CA LEU A 273 7.61 12.85 1.96
C LEU A 273 6.09 13.04 1.94
N ALA A 274 5.65 14.05 1.21
CA ALA A 274 4.24 14.31 0.92
C ALA A 274 4.04 14.44 -0.59
N THR A 275 3.27 13.53 -1.18
CA THR A 275 2.98 13.53 -2.61
C THR A 275 1.66 14.23 -2.90
N THR A 276 1.51 14.80 -4.10
CA THR A 276 0.26 15.45 -4.53
C THR A 276 -0.31 14.80 -5.79
N PRO A 277 -1.58 15.07 -6.13
CA PRO A 277 -2.14 14.74 -7.44
C PRO A 277 -1.46 15.50 -8.59
N SER A 278 -0.78 16.61 -8.30
CA SER A 278 -0.08 17.43 -9.29
C SER A 278 1.33 16.91 -9.56
N ALA A 279 1.99 17.46 -10.58
CA ALA A 279 3.39 17.21 -10.93
C ALA A 279 4.40 17.86 -9.95
N VAL A 280 4.10 17.80 -8.65
CA VAL A 280 4.93 18.33 -7.57
C VAL A 280 4.77 17.42 -6.35
N PHE A 281 5.87 17.13 -5.67
CA PHE A 281 5.82 16.60 -4.32
C PHE A 281 6.65 17.49 -3.38
N ARG A 282 6.52 17.26 -2.08
CA ARG A 282 7.30 17.99 -1.08
C ARG A 282 7.97 17.06 -0.11
N VAL A 283 9.13 17.51 0.37
CA VAL A 283 9.80 16.90 1.50
C VAL A 283 9.76 17.91 2.63
N TRP A 284 9.17 17.52 3.75
CA TRP A 284 9.08 18.33 4.95
C TRP A 284 10.14 17.93 5.93
N GLU A 285 10.68 18.91 6.65
CA GLU A 285 11.43 18.68 7.86
C GLU A 285 10.50 18.62 9.07
N ALA A 286 10.65 17.61 9.91
CA ALA A 286 9.73 17.36 11.01
C ALA A 286 9.91 18.28 12.23
N GLN A 287 11.07 18.92 12.40
CA GLN A 287 11.35 19.75 13.57
C GLN A 287 10.69 21.12 13.46
N MET A 288 10.96 21.84 12.38
CA MET A 288 10.43 23.19 12.13
C MET A 288 9.26 23.20 11.13
N TRP A 289 8.91 22.06 10.54
CA TRP A 289 7.92 21.97 9.46
C TRP A 289 8.23 22.90 8.29
N THR A 290 9.52 22.97 7.92
CA THR A 290 9.96 23.61 6.69
C THR A 290 9.72 22.65 5.53
N CYS A 291 9.33 23.16 4.36
CA CYS A 291 9.03 22.31 3.20
C CYS A 291 9.91 22.67 2.00
N GLU A 292 10.42 21.65 1.31
CA GLU A 292 10.99 21.80 -0.02
C GLU A 292 10.06 21.29 -1.09
N ARG A 293 10.03 22.03 -2.20
CA ARG A 293 9.22 21.74 -3.36
C ARG A 293 10.05 21.06 -4.44
N TRP A 294 9.58 19.91 -4.89
CA TRP A 294 10.21 19.11 -5.93
C TRP A 294 9.27 19.00 -7.14
N PRO A 295 9.56 19.71 -8.25
CA PRO A 295 8.77 19.59 -9.47
C PRO A 295 9.13 18.29 -10.21
N THR A 296 8.12 17.65 -10.79
CA THR A 296 8.27 16.50 -11.69
C THR A 296 7.86 16.92 -13.10
N LEU A 297 8.58 16.45 -14.13
CA LEU A 297 8.45 16.99 -15.49
C LEU A 297 7.19 16.51 -16.23
N SER A 298 6.75 15.27 -15.98
CA SER A 298 5.76 14.57 -16.82
C SER A 298 4.47 14.16 -16.11
N GLY A 299 4.49 14.05 -14.78
CA GLY A 299 3.35 13.51 -14.03
C GLY A 299 3.53 13.63 -12.53
N ARG A 300 2.56 13.12 -11.76
CA ARG A 300 2.63 13.10 -10.29
C ARG A 300 3.61 12.07 -9.76
N CYS A 301 4.11 12.28 -8.54
CA CYS A 301 4.85 11.26 -7.82
C CYS A 301 3.89 10.10 -7.44
N GLN A 302 4.14 8.90 -7.98
CA GLN A 302 3.24 7.75 -7.83
C GLN A 302 3.52 7.00 -6.53
N THR A 303 4.80 6.70 -6.26
CA THR A 303 5.22 6.02 -5.04
C THR A 303 6.63 6.47 -4.66
N GLY A 304 6.96 6.38 -3.38
CA GLY A 304 8.31 6.60 -2.88
C GLY A 304 8.62 5.67 -1.73
N CYS A 305 9.91 5.48 -1.47
CA CYS A 305 10.39 4.75 -0.30
C CYS A 305 11.70 5.36 0.20
N TRP A 306 11.80 5.54 1.51
CA TRP A 306 13.05 5.94 2.15
C TRP A 306 14.00 4.75 2.25
N SER A 307 15.28 5.00 2.10
CA SER A 307 16.31 4.04 2.48
C SER A 307 16.29 3.82 4.00
N PRO A 308 16.66 2.64 4.50
CA PRO A 308 16.61 2.35 5.93
C PRO A 308 17.52 3.23 6.81
N ASP A 309 18.57 3.78 6.22
CA ASP A 309 19.45 4.76 6.87
C ASP A 309 18.89 6.19 6.85
N GLY A 310 17.75 6.45 6.17
CA GLY A 310 17.14 7.77 6.04
C GLY A 310 17.87 8.74 5.10
N SER A 311 19.01 8.34 4.53
CA SER A 311 19.85 9.22 3.70
C SER A 311 19.30 9.42 2.30
N ARG A 312 18.48 8.51 1.78
CA ARG A 312 17.98 8.53 0.40
C ARG A 312 16.48 8.35 0.34
N LEU A 313 15.87 9.02 -0.63
CA LEU A 313 14.49 8.81 -1.01
C LEU A 313 14.44 8.34 -2.46
N LEU A 314 13.92 7.15 -2.70
CA LEU A 314 13.56 6.71 -4.04
C LEU A 314 12.12 7.12 -4.34
N PHE A 315 11.86 7.53 -5.57
CA PHE A 315 10.51 7.83 -6.03
C PHE A 315 10.33 7.53 -7.51
N THR A 316 9.08 7.33 -7.93
CA THR A 316 8.71 7.15 -9.33
C THR A 316 7.66 8.18 -9.73
N VAL A 317 7.62 8.49 -11.02
CA VAL A 317 6.68 9.43 -11.61
C VAL A 317 5.68 8.68 -12.47
N LEU A 318 4.40 9.00 -12.33
CA LEU A 318 3.34 8.41 -13.15
C LEU A 318 3.59 8.73 -14.63
N GLY A 319 3.60 7.70 -15.48
CA GLY A 319 3.87 7.84 -16.92
C GLY A 319 5.34 7.65 -17.33
N GLU A 320 6.26 7.56 -16.36
CA GLU A 320 7.68 7.31 -16.63
C GLU A 320 8.11 5.95 -16.07
N PRO A 321 8.87 5.15 -16.84
CA PRO A 321 9.41 3.88 -16.37
C PRO A 321 10.75 4.06 -15.64
N LEU A 322 10.92 5.15 -14.87
CA LEU A 322 12.19 5.49 -14.22
C LEU A 322 12.07 5.49 -12.69
N ILE A 323 13.11 5.01 -12.02
CA ILE A 323 13.29 5.21 -10.58
C ILE A 323 14.28 6.35 -10.37
N TYR A 324 13.83 7.38 -9.66
CA TYR A 324 14.64 8.51 -9.25
C TYR A 324 15.11 8.34 -7.80
N SER A 325 16.26 8.91 -7.49
CA SER A 325 16.82 8.99 -6.14
C SER A 325 17.11 10.44 -5.79
N LEU A 326 16.72 10.83 -4.57
CA LEU A 326 17.18 12.03 -3.89
C LEU A 326 18.12 11.61 -2.76
N LEU A 327 19.25 12.31 -2.63
CA LEU A 327 20.22 12.10 -1.56
C LEU A 327 20.17 13.28 -0.60
N PHE A 328 19.97 12.98 0.67
CA PHE A 328 20.04 13.91 1.78
C PHE A 328 21.27 13.55 2.62
N PRO A 329 22.43 14.21 2.41
CA PRO A 329 23.61 13.95 3.21
C PRO A 329 23.36 14.31 4.68
N GLU A 330 23.88 13.48 5.59
CA GLU A 330 23.61 13.63 7.02
C GLU A 330 24.22 14.88 7.65
N HIS A 331 25.22 15.55 7.05
CA HIS A 331 25.90 16.69 7.68
C HIS A 331 26.23 17.81 6.69
N GLY A 332 25.52 18.92 6.82
CA GLY A 332 26.04 20.26 6.58
C GLY A 332 25.68 21.10 7.80
N GLU A 333 26.67 21.78 8.39
CA GLU A 333 26.47 22.69 9.51
C GLU A 333 25.34 23.70 9.21
N GLY A 334 24.19 23.47 9.82
CA GLY A 334 22.97 24.19 9.57
C GLY A 334 21.79 23.40 10.09
N LYS A 335 21.44 23.64 11.37
CA LYS A 335 20.19 23.21 12.00
C LYS A 335 19.05 23.23 10.98
N GLY A 336 18.41 22.09 10.79
CA GLY A 336 17.08 22.03 10.20
C GLY A 336 16.92 22.77 8.87
N CYS A 337 17.71 22.35 7.89
CA CYS A 337 17.49 22.76 6.51
C CYS A 337 17.29 21.51 5.65
N VAL A 338 16.23 21.53 4.86
CA VAL A 338 15.91 20.48 3.89
C VAL A 338 16.92 20.46 2.72
N GLY A 339 17.81 21.46 2.64
CA GLY A 339 18.71 21.75 1.52
C GLY A 339 19.90 20.81 1.40
N GLY A 340 19.64 19.58 0.93
CA GLY A 340 20.67 18.57 0.66
C GLY A 340 20.74 18.14 -0.80
N ALA A 341 19.60 17.81 -1.40
CA ALA A 341 19.55 17.39 -2.80
C ALA A 341 19.46 18.63 -3.71
N LYS A 342 20.32 18.73 -4.74
CA LYS A 342 20.24 19.79 -5.77
C LYS A 342 19.58 19.31 -7.06
N SER A 343 19.48 18.01 -7.26
CA SER A 343 18.80 17.37 -8.41
C SER A 343 18.48 15.91 -8.09
N ALA A 344 17.42 15.37 -8.67
CA ALA A 344 17.12 13.94 -8.63
C ALA A 344 17.99 13.19 -9.64
N THR A 345 18.55 12.05 -9.25
CA THR A 345 19.34 11.18 -10.13
C THR A 345 18.54 9.96 -10.53
N ILE A 346 18.60 9.55 -11.79
CA ILE A 346 18.00 8.29 -12.26
C ILE A 346 18.88 7.14 -11.79
N VAL A 347 18.28 6.13 -11.14
CA VAL A 347 19.00 4.98 -10.57
C VAL A 347 18.58 3.64 -11.17
N ALA A 348 17.43 3.57 -11.83
CA ALA A 348 17.02 2.42 -12.62
C ALA A 348 16.10 2.83 -13.76
N ASP A 349 16.25 2.15 -14.89
CA ASP A 349 15.31 2.16 -16.01
C ASP A 349 14.50 0.85 -15.99
N LEU A 350 13.18 0.99 -15.97
CA LEU A 350 12.18 -0.07 -15.95
C LEU A 350 11.46 -0.17 -17.30
N SER A 351 12.02 0.39 -18.37
CA SER A 351 11.46 0.32 -19.71
C SER A 351 11.07 -1.12 -20.10
N GLU A 352 9.97 -1.24 -20.85
CA GLU A 352 9.44 -2.54 -21.23
C GLU A 352 10.46 -3.32 -22.07
N THR A 353 10.84 -4.50 -21.59
CA THR A 353 11.74 -5.44 -22.26
C THR A 353 11.01 -6.75 -22.54
N THR A 354 11.18 -7.30 -23.73
CA THR A 354 10.68 -8.62 -24.09
C THR A 354 11.68 -9.69 -23.65
N VAL A 355 11.22 -10.63 -22.84
CA VAL A 355 12.01 -11.78 -22.40
C VAL A 355 11.35 -13.06 -22.91
N GLN A 356 12.12 -13.84 -23.67
CA GLN A 356 11.71 -15.17 -24.10
C GLN A 356 11.73 -16.11 -22.88
N THR A 357 10.56 -16.62 -22.50
CA THR A 357 10.43 -17.63 -21.46
C THR A 357 10.01 -18.97 -22.08
N PRO A 358 10.21 -20.11 -21.39
CA PRO A 358 9.73 -21.41 -21.88
C PRO A 358 8.22 -21.46 -22.15
N ASP A 359 7.46 -20.57 -21.49
CA ASP A 359 6.00 -20.46 -21.62
C ASP A 359 5.57 -19.42 -22.68
N GLY A 360 6.53 -18.84 -23.41
CA GLY A 360 6.31 -17.83 -24.47
C GLY A 360 7.00 -16.49 -24.21
N GLU A 361 6.71 -15.49 -25.06
CA GLU A 361 7.19 -14.12 -24.89
C GLU A 361 6.47 -13.43 -23.73
N GLU A 362 7.25 -12.98 -22.74
CA GLU A 362 6.78 -12.13 -21.64
C GLU A 362 7.39 -10.74 -21.75
N ARG A 363 6.57 -9.70 -21.63
CA ARG A 363 7.04 -8.32 -21.52
C ARG A 363 7.16 -7.93 -20.05
N LEU A 364 8.35 -7.49 -19.67
CA LEU A 364 8.71 -7.10 -18.31
C LEU A 364 9.13 -5.64 -18.29
N GLY A 365 8.54 -4.85 -17.41
CA GLY A 365 8.80 -3.41 -17.30
C GLY A 365 7.51 -2.61 -17.39
N GLY A 366 7.64 -1.30 -17.54
CA GLY A 366 6.54 -0.35 -17.59
C GLY A 366 6.51 0.56 -16.36
N GLU A 367 5.31 0.93 -15.93
CA GLU A 367 5.12 1.85 -14.81
C GLU A 367 5.21 1.12 -13.46
N ALA A 368 5.95 1.69 -12.51
CA ALA A 368 5.96 1.22 -11.13
C ALA A 368 4.71 1.71 -10.39
N HIS A 369 3.96 0.77 -9.78
CA HIS A 369 2.80 1.09 -8.94
C HIS A 369 3.20 1.34 -7.48
N SER A 370 4.05 0.48 -6.92
CA SER A 370 4.48 0.55 -5.52
C SER A 370 5.94 0.10 -5.37
N MET A 371 6.68 0.73 -4.47
CA MET A 371 8.05 0.36 -4.13
C MET A 371 8.20 0.20 -2.62
N VAL A 372 8.85 -0.88 -2.20
CA VAL A 372 9.14 -1.12 -0.78
C VAL A 372 10.59 -1.58 -0.63
N TRP A 373 11.31 -0.92 0.26
CA TRP A 373 12.66 -1.27 0.64
C TRP A 373 12.63 -2.22 1.85
N ASP A 374 13.48 -3.23 1.87
CA ASP A 374 13.68 -4.05 3.05
C ASP A 374 14.31 -3.24 4.20
N PRO A 375 13.96 -3.55 5.47
CA PRO A 375 14.53 -2.84 6.63
C PRO A 375 16.05 -2.94 6.77
N SER A 376 16.67 -4.00 6.22
CA SER A 376 18.13 -4.18 6.20
C SER A 376 18.84 -3.40 5.10
N GLY A 377 18.11 -2.90 4.11
CA GLY A 377 18.67 -2.09 3.03
C GLY A 377 19.38 -2.89 1.93
N GLU A 378 19.17 -4.20 1.84
CA GLU A 378 19.78 -5.11 0.87
C GLU A 378 18.89 -5.47 -0.34
N ARG A 379 17.58 -5.25 -0.26
CA ARG A 379 16.57 -5.63 -1.26
C ARG A 379 15.52 -4.55 -1.44
N LEU A 380 15.29 -4.17 -2.69
CA LEU A 380 14.17 -3.33 -3.09
C LEU A 380 13.18 -4.18 -3.91
N ALA A 381 11.91 -4.17 -3.52
CA ALA A 381 10.83 -4.79 -4.27
C ALA A 381 10.00 -3.71 -4.97
N VAL A 382 9.79 -3.87 -6.27
CA VAL A 382 9.02 -2.94 -7.10
C VAL A 382 7.85 -3.70 -7.72
N LEU A 383 6.63 -3.30 -7.39
CA LEU A 383 5.42 -3.81 -7.99
C LEU A 383 5.13 -3.02 -9.27
N MET A 384 5.21 -3.69 -10.42
CA MET A 384 4.91 -3.10 -11.71
C MET A 384 3.40 -3.15 -11.98
N LYS A 385 2.89 -2.07 -12.57
CA LYS A 385 1.53 -2.02 -13.08
C LYS A 385 1.46 -2.87 -14.35
N GLY A 386 0.50 -3.79 -14.42
CA GLY A 386 0.23 -4.53 -15.65
C GLY A 386 -0.26 -3.58 -16.74
N ASN A 387 0.16 -3.78 -17.98
CA ASN A 387 -0.30 -3.01 -19.13
C ASN A 387 -1.44 -3.77 -19.82
N PRO A 388 -2.72 -3.41 -19.59
CA PRO A 388 -3.86 -4.14 -20.12
C PRO A 388 -4.02 -4.00 -21.65
N ARG A 389 -3.36 -3.00 -22.26
CA ARG A 389 -3.41 -2.77 -23.71
C ARG A 389 -2.52 -3.74 -24.49
N VAL A 390 -1.63 -4.45 -23.80
CA VAL A 390 -0.63 -5.34 -24.38
C VAL A 390 -0.96 -6.78 -24.00
N GLN A 391 -1.04 -7.68 -24.98
CA GLN A 391 -1.17 -9.12 -24.71
C GLN A 391 0.01 -9.56 -23.82
N ASN A 392 -0.27 -10.28 -22.72
CA ASN A 392 0.70 -10.69 -21.68
C ASN A 392 1.33 -9.59 -20.81
N GLY A 393 0.79 -8.36 -20.79
CA GLY A 393 1.23 -7.29 -19.86
C GLY A 393 0.78 -7.51 -18.40
N LYS A 394 1.19 -8.62 -17.78
CA LYS A 394 0.79 -8.98 -16.41
C LYS A 394 1.54 -8.11 -15.38
N PRO A 395 0.92 -7.78 -14.23
CA PRO A 395 1.63 -7.14 -13.12
C PRO A 395 2.66 -8.12 -12.54
N VAL A 396 3.88 -7.64 -12.36
CA VAL A 396 5.03 -8.43 -11.93
C VAL A 396 5.75 -7.70 -10.80
N ILE A 397 6.33 -8.45 -9.86
CA ILE A 397 7.19 -7.88 -8.83
C ILE A 397 8.64 -8.07 -9.25
N LEU A 398 9.35 -6.97 -9.46
CA LEU A 398 10.78 -6.95 -9.70
C LEU A 398 11.51 -6.85 -8.36
N LEU A 399 12.53 -7.70 -8.19
CA LEU A 399 13.43 -7.63 -7.06
C LEU A 399 14.77 -7.06 -7.51
N PHE A 400 15.28 -6.10 -6.74
CA PHE A 400 16.60 -5.52 -6.89
C PHE A 400 17.42 -5.81 -5.64
N ARG A 401 18.71 -6.05 -5.82
CA ARG A 401 19.71 -5.97 -4.76
C ARG A 401 20.23 -4.54 -4.71
N THR A 402 20.20 -3.96 -3.53
CA THR A 402 20.71 -2.60 -3.29
C THR A 402 22.14 -2.66 -2.82
N ARG A 403 22.98 -1.79 -3.37
CA ARG A 403 24.35 -1.58 -2.90
C ARG A 403 24.48 -0.10 -2.56
N ASN A 404 24.74 0.22 -1.30
CA ASN A 404 24.80 1.62 -0.84
C ASN A 404 26.21 2.22 -0.88
N SER A 405 27.26 1.40 -1.03
CA SER A 405 28.67 1.83 -1.01
C SER A 405 29.52 1.03 -2.01
N PRO A 406 30.46 1.68 -2.75
CA PRO A 406 30.81 3.11 -2.70
C PRO A 406 29.86 4.03 -3.49
N VAL A 407 29.14 3.49 -4.48
CA VAL A 407 28.10 4.18 -5.24
C VAL A 407 26.79 3.45 -5.04
N PHE A 408 25.69 4.20 -5.01
CA PHE A 408 24.37 3.61 -4.91
C PHE A 408 23.97 2.94 -6.23
N GLU A 409 23.70 1.64 -6.20
CA GLU A 409 23.32 0.84 -7.36
C GLU A 409 22.11 -0.05 -7.06
N LEU A 410 21.22 -0.16 -8.05
CA LEU A 410 20.10 -1.10 -8.07
C LEU A 410 20.40 -2.22 -9.07
N LEU A 411 20.70 -3.41 -8.56
CA LEU A 411 21.04 -4.57 -9.38
C LEU A 411 19.82 -5.49 -9.50
N PRO A 412 19.22 -5.68 -10.69
CA PRO A 412 18.09 -6.60 -10.87
C PRO A 412 18.50 -8.02 -10.47
N CYS A 413 17.80 -8.61 -9.49
CA CYS A 413 18.17 -9.92 -8.94
C CYS A 413 17.13 -11.01 -9.18
N GLY A 414 15.86 -10.66 -9.37
CA GLY A 414 14.83 -11.67 -9.56
C GLY A 414 13.46 -11.11 -9.92
N ILE A 415 12.57 -12.03 -10.23
CA ILE A 415 11.18 -11.74 -10.58
C ILE A 415 10.28 -12.66 -9.76
N ILE A 416 9.28 -12.09 -9.11
CA ILE A 416 8.23 -12.84 -8.42
C ILE A 416 6.93 -12.72 -9.23
N GLN A 417 6.37 -13.88 -9.57
CA GLN A 417 5.09 -14.03 -10.24
C GLN A 417 4.20 -14.96 -9.42
N GLY A 418 2.89 -14.70 -9.45
CA GLY A 418 1.89 -15.51 -8.77
C GLY A 418 1.51 -16.74 -9.59
N GLU A 419 0.56 -17.51 -9.06
CA GLU A 419 -0.13 -18.55 -9.82
C GLU A 419 -0.79 -17.95 -11.07
N PRO A 420 -1.02 -18.75 -12.13
CA PRO A 420 -1.70 -18.27 -13.33
C PRO A 420 -3.05 -17.60 -12.99
N GLY A 421 -3.20 -16.32 -13.33
CA GLY A 421 -4.39 -15.51 -13.02
C GLY A 421 -4.34 -14.75 -11.69
N ALA A 422 -3.38 -15.06 -10.80
CA ALA A 422 -3.14 -14.30 -9.58
C ALA A 422 -2.24 -13.08 -9.87
N GLN A 423 -2.80 -11.89 -9.66
CA GLN A 423 -2.08 -10.62 -9.84
C GLN A 423 -1.67 -10.06 -8.49
N ALA A 424 -0.43 -9.60 -8.36
CA ALA A 424 0.02 -8.92 -7.15
C ALA A 424 -0.71 -7.57 -7.01
N GLN A 425 -1.27 -7.34 -5.82
CA GLN A 425 -2.09 -6.17 -5.50
C GLN A 425 -1.37 -5.19 -4.58
N LEU A 426 -0.60 -5.73 -3.65
CA LEU A 426 0.14 -4.98 -2.63
C LEU A 426 1.36 -5.79 -2.20
N ILE A 427 2.45 -5.09 -1.92
CA ILE A 427 3.69 -5.67 -1.43
C ILE A 427 4.14 -4.94 -0.16
N THR A 428 4.72 -5.65 0.79
CA THR A 428 5.34 -5.03 1.98
C THR A 428 6.36 -5.97 2.60
N PHE A 429 7.47 -5.42 3.11
CA PHE A 429 8.44 -6.21 3.86
C PHE A 429 8.06 -6.31 5.33
N HIS A 430 8.31 -7.48 5.92
CA HIS A 430 8.26 -7.65 7.36
C HIS A 430 9.35 -6.79 8.02
N PRO A 431 9.02 -5.98 9.04
CA PRO A 431 9.96 -5.01 9.60
C PRO A 431 11.10 -5.63 10.42
N SER A 432 10.90 -6.82 10.99
CA SER A 432 11.84 -7.46 11.93
C SER A 432 12.03 -8.95 11.64
N PHE A 433 12.47 -9.29 10.41
CA PHE A 433 12.79 -10.67 10.07
C PHE A 433 14.28 -10.97 10.26
N ASN A 434 14.61 -11.91 11.15
CA ASN A 434 16.00 -12.10 11.60
C ASN A 434 16.90 -12.86 10.61
N LYS A 435 16.35 -13.53 9.59
CA LYS A 435 17.11 -14.40 8.67
C LYS A 435 17.35 -13.76 7.29
N GLY A 436 17.08 -12.46 7.15
CA GLY A 436 17.16 -11.72 5.88
C GLY A 436 15.96 -10.79 5.73
N ALA A 437 15.33 -10.79 4.56
CA ALA A 437 14.08 -10.05 4.33
C ALA A 437 12.89 -11.00 4.11
N LEU A 438 11.69 -10.62 4.54
CA LEU A 438 10.47 -11.39 4.31
C LEU A 438 9.45 -10.53 3.57
N LEU A 439 9.23 -10.82 2.28
CA LEU A 439 8.30 -10.07 1.45
C LEU A 439 6.90 -10.66 1.58
N SER A 440 5.92 -9.85 1.97
CA SER A 440 4.52 -10.23 1.99
C SER A 440 3.84 -9.70 0.73
N VAL A 441 3.18 -10.59 -0.01
CA VAL A 441 2.48 -10.26 -1.24
C VAL A 441 1.00 -10.60 -1.08
N CYS A 442 0.15 -9.60 -1.30
CA CYS A 442 -1.29 -9.79 -1.37
C CYS A 442 -1.70 -9.99 -2.83
N TRP A 443 -2.35 -11.11 -3.14
CA TRP A 443 -2.78 -11.48 -4.48
C TRP A 443 -4.24 -11.11 -4.74
N SER A 444 -4.61 -10.92 -6.01
CA SER A 444 -5.98 -10.63 -6.45
C SER A 444 -6.99 -11.74 -6.09
N THR A 445 -6.51 -12.95 -5.87
CA THR A 445 -7.28 -14.11 -5.38
C THR A 445 -7.68 -14.00 -3.91
N GLY A 446 -7.17 -12.99 -3.19
CA GLY A 446 -7.34 -12.85 -1.75
C GLY A 446 -6.33 -13.67 -0.94
N ARG A 447 -5.37 -14.33 -1.61
CA ARG A 447 -4.27 -15.03 -0.94
C ARG A 447 -3.22 -14.04 -0.44
N ILE A 448 -2.73 -14.23 0.79
CA ILE A 448 -1.56 -13.52 1.32
C ILE A 448 -0.43 -14.53 1.43
N ALA A 449 0.66 -14.29 0.71
CA ALA A 449 1.84 -15.15 0.72
C ALA A 449 3.04 -14.40 1.33
N HIS A 450 3.85 -15.11 2.11
CA HIS A 450 5.09 -14.58 2.68
C HIS A 450 6.28 -15.30 2.03
N ILE A 451 7.13 -14.54 1.33
CA ILE A 451 8.24 -15.02 0.53
C ILE A 451 9.55 -14.63 1.25
N PRO A 452 10.26 -15.57 1.87
CA PRO A 452 11.53 -15.29 2.52
C PRO A 452 12.64 -15.09 1.49
N LEU A 453 13.44 -14.06 1.70
CA LEU A 453 14.68 -13.77 0.99
C LEU A 453 15.82 -13.90 2.00
N TYR A 454 16.42 -15.10 2.05
CA TYR A 454 17.51 -15.37 2.96
C TYR A 454 18.80 -14.69 2.49
N PHE A 455 19.50 -14.04 3.42
CA PHE A 455 20.82 -13.50 3.15
C PHE A 455 21.85 -14.49 3.66
N VAL A 456 22.70 -14.98 2.77
CA VAL A 456 23.82 -15.82 3.17
C VAL A 456 24.86 -14.90 3.77
N ASN A 457 24.99 -14.91 5.11
CA ASN A 457 26.10 -14.24 5.77
C ASN A 457 27.41 -14.87 5.30
N ALA A 458 28.27 -14.09 4.66
CA ALA A 458 29.60 -14.51 4.21
C ALA A 458 30.56 -14.87 5.37
N GLN A 459 30.10 -14.90 6.62
CA GLN A 459 30.94 -15.13 7.79
C GLN A 459 31.03 -16.59 8.26
N PHE A 460 30.34 -17.55 7.63
CA PHE A 460 30.57 -18.98 7.91
C PHE A 460 30.26 -19.89 6.70
N PRO A 461 31.29 -20.45 6.01
CA PRO A 461 31.12 -21.63 5.20
C PRO A 461 31.54 -22.85 6.03
N ARG A 462 30.67 -23.38 6.89
CA ARG A 462 30.85 -24.74 7.43
C ARG A 462 29.51 -25.44 7.64
N PHE A 463 28.94 -25.95 6.56
CA PHE A 463 28.20 -27.20 6.60
C PHE A 463 28.89 -28.17 5.65
N SER A 464 29.94 -28.82 6.16
CA SER A 464 30.36 -30.12 5.63
C SER A 464 29.52 -31.15 6.39
N PRO A 465 28.65 -31.94 5.76
CA PRO A 465 28.07 -33.08 6.44
C PRO A 465 29.21 -34.09 6.63
N VAL A 466 29.63 -34.27 7.89
CA VAL A 466 30.47 -35.39 8.28
C VAL A 466 29.61 -36.64 8.17
N PHE A 467 29.72 -37.34 7.04
CA PHE A 467 29.44 -38.77 6.99
C PHE A 467 30.77 -39.52 6.98
N GLY A 468 30.86 -40.53 7.84
CA GLY A 468 32.09 -41.24 8.16
C GLY A 468 32.75 -41.95 6.98
N ARG A 469 34.08 -41.97 7.04
CA ARG A 469 35.06 -42.90 6.42
C ARG A 469 34.47 -44.08 5.63
N THR A 470 34.92 -44.28 4.39
CA THR A 470 36.14 -45.05 4.03
C THR A 470 36.44 -45.04 2.51
N GLN A 471 37.74 -45.13 2.19
CA GLN A 471 38.43 -45.47 0.92
C GLN A 471 38.80 -44.34 -0.07
N GLU A 472 40.12 -44.03 -0.08
CA GLU A 472 40.94 -43.58 -1.22
C GLU A 472 41.41 -44.81 -2.06
N PRO A 473 42.14 -44.64 -3.21
CA PRO A 473 41.91 -43.81 -4.41
C PRO A 473 42.06 -44.69 -5.71
N PRO A 474 42.22 -44.17 -6.95
CA PRO A 474 43.54 -43.68 -7.40
C PRO A 474 43.52 -42.47 -8.36
N ALA A 475 44.74 -41.99 -8.61
CA ALA A 475 45.12 -40.76 -9.28
C ALA A 475 44.85 -40.70 -10.80
N GLY A 476 44.70 -39.47 -11.31
CA GLY A 476 44.99 -39.14 -12.71
C GLY A 476 44.18 -37.99 -13.30
N ALA A 477 44.92 -37.03 -13.88
CA ALA A 477 44.51 -35.99 -14.83
C ALA A 477 44.28 -34.57 -14.27
N GLY A 478 45.24 -33.71 -14.60
CA GLY A 478 45.13 -32.27 -14.47
C GLY A 478 44.21 -31.64 -15.53
N GLY A 479 43.63 -30.50 -15.17
CA GLY A 479 42.88 -29.62 -16.05
C GLY A 479 42.44 -28.39 -15.26
N SER A 480 42.91 -27.22 -15.67
CA SER A 480 42.56 -25.94 -15.07
C SER A 480 41.31 -25.33 -15.72
N ILE A 481 40.69 -24.39 -14.98
CA ILE A 481 39.74 -23.35 -15.41
C ILE A 481 38.28 -23.80 -15.64
N HIS A 482 37.39 -23.40 -14.73
CA HIS A 482 36.36 -22.38 -14.98
C HIS A 482 35.41 -22.23 -13.78
N ASP A 483 35.07 -20.97 -13.50
CA ASP A 483 34.11 -20.52 -12.49
C ASP A 483 32.77 -21.29 -12.54
N LEU A 484 32.45 -21.99 -11.45
CA LEU A 484 31.11 -22.51 -11.19
C LEU A 484 30.32 -21.48 -10.38
N PRO A 485 29.15 -20.99 -10.87
CA PRO A 485 28.22 -20.29 -10.01
C PRO A 485 27.53 -21.31 -9.08
N LEU A 486 27.83 -21.18 -7.79
CA LEU A 486 27.28 -21.99 -6.72
C LEU A 486 25.78 -21.69 -6.49
N PHE A 487 25.01 -22.77 -6.47
CA PHE A 487 23.62 -22.97 -6.01
C PHE A 487 22.46 -22.65 -6.96
N THR A 488 21.97 -23.72 -7.61
CA THR A 488 20.56 -23.96 -7.94
C THR A 488 20.20 -25.30 -7.29
N GLU A 489 19.31 -25.33 -6.28
CA GLU A 489 18.71 -26.61 -5.88
C GLU A 489 17.66 -26.99 -6.92
N LEU A 490 17.98 -28.05 -7.67
CA LEU A 490 17.03 -28.82 -8.44
C LEU A 490 16.35 -29.82 -7.50
N SER A 491 15.05 -29.70 -7.26
CA SER A 491 14.26 -30.80 -6.71
C SER A 491 14.08 -31.88 -7.79
N PRO A 492 14.19 -33.18 -7.45
CA PRO A 492 14.11 -34.25 -8.43
C PRO A 492 12.70 -34.40 -9.01
N VAL A 493 12.69 -34.78 -10.27
CA VAL A 493 11.54 -35.17 -11.10
C VAL A 493 10.70 -36.22 -10.37
N SER A 494 9.39 -35.99 -10.30
CA SER A 494 8.39 -36.99 -9.93
C SER A 494 8.28 -38.03 -11.05
N ALA A 495 8.80 -39.23 -10.83
CA ALA A 495 8.42 -40.42 -11.59
C ALA A 495 7.15 -41.05 -10.97
N PRO A 496 6.33 -41.79 -11.74
CA PRO A 496 5.02 -42.26 -11.33
C PRO A 496 5.12 -43.35 -10.26
N TRP A 497 4.14 -43.36 -9.35
CA TRP A 497 4.00 -44.37 -8.31
C TRP A 497 3.69 -45.74 -8.93
N ASP A 498 4.59 -46.72 -8.77
CA ASP A 498 4.24 -48.13 -8.83
C ASP A 498 3.60 -48.55 -7.49
N PRO A 499 2.50 -49.32 -7.50
CA PRO A 499 1.83 -49.74 -6.28
C PRO A 499 2.64 -50.83 -5.56
N LEU A 500 2.88 -50.63 -4.26
CA LEU A 500 3.50 -51.63 -3.39
C LEU A 500 2.66 -52.93 -3.34
N PRO A 501 3.30 -54.10 -3.27
CA PRO A 501 2.62 -55.39 -3.26
C PRO A 501 1.85 -55.62 -1.94
N GLY A 502 0.62 -56.13 -2.05
CA GLY A 502 -0.25 -56.43 -0.92
C GLY A 502 0.27 -57.56 -0.02
N PRO A 503 -0.27 -57.67 1.22
CA PRO A 503 0.16 -58.66 2.18
C PRO A 503 -0.28 -60.09 1.77
N PRO A 504 0.46 -61.13 2.16
CA PRO A 504 0.16 -62.51 1.78
C PRO A 504 -1.11 -63.02 2.47
N PRO A 505 -1.83 -63.99 1.87
CA PRO A 505 -3.12 -64.45 2.38
C PRO A 505 -2.96 -65.26 3.67
N ALA A 506 -3.90 -65.02 4.60
CA ALA A 506 -4.03 -65.73 5.86
C ALA A 506 -4.35 -67.22 5.62
N ARG A 507 -3.56 -68.11 6.23
CA ARG A 507 -3.87 -69.54 6.32
C ARG A 507 -5.07 -69.73 7.26
N ALA A 508 -6.13 -70.33 6.73
CA ALA A 508 -7.27 -70.78 7.50
C ALA A 508 -6.89 -72.03 8.32
N HIS A 509 -6.97 -71.92 9.65
CA HIS A 509 -7.05 -73.08 10.54
C HIS A 509 -8.53 -73.44 10.72
N SER A 510 -8.93 -74.65 10.29
CA SER A 510 -10.20 -75.27 10.65
C SER A 510 -10.04 -76.05 11.98
N PRO A 511 -11.06 -76.05 12.86
CA PRO A 511 -11.01 -76.80 14.11
C PRO A 511 -11.54 -78.24 13.97
N HIS A 512 -11.05 -79.08 14.88
CA HIS A 512 -11.26 -80.51 15.09
C HIS A 512 -12.66 -81.10 14.93
N SER A 513 -12.69 -82.38 14.52
CA SER A 513 -13.41 -83.53 15.12
C SER A 513 -13.29 -84.71 14.13
N HIS A 514 -13.26 -86.00 14.46
CA HIS A 514 -13.22 -86.85 15.65
C HIS A 514 -12.86 -88.27 15.13
N PHE A 515 -12.50 -89.20 16.04
CA PHE A 515 -12.66 -90.68 16.00
C PHE A 515 -12.71 -91.37 14.62
N GLN A 516 -11.90 -92.39 14.32
CA GLN A 516 -11.65 -93.61 15.09
C GLN A 516 -10.52 -94.39 14.40
#